data_AF-A0A6J7W0G9-F1
#
_entry.id   AF-A0A6J7W0G9-F1
#
_cell.length_a   1.000
_cell.length_b   1.000
_cell.length_c   1.000
_cell.angle_alpha   90.00
_cell.angle_beta   90.00
_cell.angle_gamma   90.00
#
_symmetry.space_group_name_H-M   'P 1'
#
loop_
_entity.id
_entity.type
_entity.pdbx_description
1 polymer ?
#
loop_
_entity_poly.entity_id
_entity_poly.type
_entity_poly.pdbx_seq_one_letter_code
_entity_poly.pdbx_strand_id
1 'polypeptide(L)'
;MGLRTGLVVAACDKWQDKAMSSLRSMSYKSPVGRLTLVASDVGLRAVLWPEDDPLRVRGVEGVKKGTSEILTDATAQLDEYFAGVRQDFDLALDPVGTPFQHQVWDVLRSIPYGQTMSYGEQAGALGDSKKARAAGSANGKNPLSIVVPCHRVIGVNGSLTGFAGGMVAKKFLLDLEQRHQGSRLPIRQGDEDPRLMEMFSKGLTGPGGEPLNIFGVLANHPDMLKRWLVFATHVLSKNTLTARDRELLILRTGWNCRSRYEWGQHVVIAQQCGITVKEIAAVKKGATSAVWSKKDKLMLTSADELHNDYCLSDSTWAALSVQYSHQQILDLIATVGNYHMVAMFLNSTKVPLDVGVPDDPDFL
;
A
#
# COMPACT_ATOMS: atom_id res chain seq x y z
N MET A 1 17.77 -44.32 20.33
CA MET A 1 18.97 -43.81 21.03
C MET A 1 19.65 -42.84 20.08
N GLY A 2 19.67 -41.54 20.41
CA GLY A 2 20.22 -40.50 19.52
C GLY A 2 19.38 -39.22 19.50
N LEU A 3 19.46 -38.47 20.59
CA LEU A 3 18.86 -37.15 20.80
C LEU A 3 19.34 -36.12 19.76
N ARG A 4 18.44 -35.31 19.21
CA ARG A 4 18.77 -33.99 18.64
C ARG A 4 18.02 -32.91 19.43
N THR A 5 18.73 -32.43 20.44
CA THR A 5 18.77 -31.09 21.02
C THR A 5 17.77 -30.08 20.45
N GLY A 6 16.78 -29.73 21.28
CA GLY A 6 15.93 -28.58 21.09
C GLY A 6 16.72 -27.27 21.21
N LEU A 7 16.51 -26.39 20.25
CA LEU A 7 16.89 -24.98 20.37
C LEU A 7 15.83 -24.33 21.28
N VAL A 8 16.13 -24.26 22.57
CA VAL A 8 15.39 -23.40 23.49
C VAL A 8 15.78 -21.97 23.13
N VAL A 9 14.85 -21.25 22.49
CA VAL A 9 14.97 -19.80 22.31
C VAL A 9 15.01 -19.19 23.71
N ALA A 10 16.14 -18.60 24.06
CA ALA A 10 16.32 -17.88 25.31
C ALA A 10 15.31 -16.73 25.36
N ALA A 11 14.36 -16.80 26.30
CA ALA A 11 13.52 -15.68 26.65
C ALA A 11 14.41 -14.54 27.14
N CYS A 12 14.40 -13.42 26.43
CA CYS A 12 15.09 -12.21 26.85
C CYS A 12 14.22 -11.56 27.95
N ASP A 13 14.62 -11.72 29.21
CA ASP A 13 14.05 -10.99 30.34
C ASP A 13 14.29 -9.48 30.15
N LYS A 14 13.34 -8.79 29.51
CA LYS A 14 13.37 -7.32 29.32
C LYS A 14 12.29 -6.54 30.06
N TRP A 15 11.46 -7.21 30.86
CA TRP A 15 10.33 -6.57 31.53
C TRP A 15 10.50 -6.66 33.04
N GLN A 16 11.26 -5.72 33.62
CA GLN A 16 11.37 -5.60 35.07
C GLN A 16 10.22 -4.72 35.61
N ASP A 17 9.38 -5.29 36.47
CA ASP A 17 8.52 -4.52 37.38
C ASP A 17 9.39 -3.85 38.46
N LYS A 18 9.62 -2.53 38.38
CA LYS A 18 10.20 -1.76 39.51
C LYS A 18 9.84 -0.25 39.49
N ALA A 19 9.38 0.21 40.67
CA ALA A 19 9.28 1.58 41.19
C ALA A 19 8.42 2.59 40.40
N MET A 20 7.82 3.56 41.11
CA MET A 20 7.02 4.64 40.50
C MET A 20 7.88 5.45 39.53
N SER A 21 7.89 5.06 38.25
CA SER A 21 8.58 5.76 37.18
C SER A 21 8.00 7.16 37.02
N SER A 22 8.86 8.17 36.87
CA SER A 22 8.39 9.50 36.52
C SER A 22 7.86 9.45 35.08
N LEU A 23 6.56 9.70 34.90
CA LEU A 23 5.93 9.65 33.59
C LEU A 23 5.84 11.04 32.98
N ARG A 24 6.35 11.17 31.76
CA ARG A 24 6.25 12.40 30.96
C ARG A 24 5.42 12.16 29.71
N SER A 25 4.65 13.17 29.31
CA SER A 25 3.94 13.15 28.04
C SER A 25 4.13 14.41 27.22
N MET A 26 4.14 14.20 25.90
CA MET A 26 4.07 15.27 24.92
C MET A 26 3.03 14.97 23.85
N SER A 27 2.48 16.03 23.26
CA SER A 27 1.61 15.90 22.11
C SER A 27 2.45 15.93 20.83
N TYR A 28 2.18 14.98 19.94
CA TYR A 28 2.84 14.84 18.66
C TYR A 28 1.81 15.00 17.53
N LYS A 29 2.10 15.82 16.53
CA LYS A 29 1.23 16.02 15.37
C LYS A 29 1.73 15.11 14.25
N SER A 30 0.90 14.18 13.80
CA SER A 30 1.26 13.22 12.75
C SER A 30 0.26 13.25 11.59
N PRO A 31 0.60 12.63 10.44
CA PRO A 31 -0.34 12.46 9.33
C PRO A 31 -1.63 11.69 9.69
N VAL A 32 -1.60 10.86 10.74
CA VAL A 32 -2.77 10.12 11.25
C VAL A 32 -3.51 10.84 12.38
N GLY A 33 -3.22 12.13 12.58
CA GLY A 33 -3.81 12.96 13.62
C GLY A 33 -2.86 13.22 14.79
N ARG A 34 -3.41 13.81 15.86
CA ARG A 34 -2.64 14.16 17.05
C ARG A 34 -2.47 12.93 17.94
N LEU A 35 -1.25 12.56 18.26
CA LEU A 35 -0.92 11.49 19.20
C LEU A 35 -0.44 12.10 20.52
N THR A 36 -0.53 11.32 21.59
CA THR A 36 0.16 11.62 22.85
C THR A 36 1.20 10.55 23.11
N LEU A 37 2.47 10.95 23.12
CA LEU A 37 3.58 10.07 23.46
C LEU A 37 3.79 10.12 24.97
N VAL A 38 3.93 8.96 25.60
CA VAL A 38 4.20 8.82 27.04
C VAL A 38 5.49 8.04 27.22
N ALA A 39 6.41 8.55 28.04
CA ALA A 39 7.65 7.89 28.39
C ALA A 39 7.81 7.78 29.91
N SER A 40 8.42 6.67 30.33
CA SER A 40 9.03 6.54 31.65
C SER A 40 10.49 7.00 31.59
N ASP A 41 11.19 6.86 32.71
CA ASP A 41 12.65 7.07 32.75
C ASP A 41 13.42 5.92 32.05
N VAL A 42 12.74 4.83 31.66
CA VAL A 42 13.34 3.63 31.02
C VAL A 42 13.10 3.62 29.51
N GLY A 43 11.92 4.01 29.05
CA GLY A 43 11.58 3.92 27.63
C GLY A 43 10.22 4.48 27.27
N LEU A 44 9.87 4.39 25.99
CA LEU A 44 8.55 4.76 25.49
C LEU A 44 7.52 3.79 26.07
N ARG A 45 6.58 4.35 26.83
CA ARG A 45 5.54 3.64 27.58
C ARG A 45 4.28 3.45 26.76
N ALA A 46 3.86 4.50 26.03
CA ALA A 46 2.65 4.46 25.21
C ALA A 46 2.63 5.48 24.07
N VAL A 47 1.85 5.16 23.04
CA VAL A 47 1.42 6.04 21.94
C VAL A 47 -0.11 6.06 21.95
N LEU A 48 -0.69 7.13 22.49
CA LEU A 48 -2.13 7.24 22.75
C LEU A 48 -2.84 8.03 21.64
N TRP A 49 -4.01 7.54 21.25
CA TRP A 49 -4.91 8.19 20.29
C TRP A 49 -5.86 9.18 21.00
N PRO A 50 -6.39 10.21 20.33
CA PRO A 50 -7.26 11.21 20.96
C PRO A 50 -8.55 10.63 21.56
N GLU A 51 -9.14 9.64 20.89
CA GLU A 51 -10.42 9.02 21.26
C GLU A 51 -10.22 7.58 21.76
N ASP A 52 -9.05 7.30 22.32
CA ASP A 52 -8.73 5.97 22.81
C ASP A 52 -9.55 5.61 24.06
N ASP A 53 -9.89 4.32 24.21
CA ASP A 53 -10.52 3.83 25.44
C ASP A 53 -9.53 4.00 26.61
N PRO A 54 -9.86 4.79 27.66
CA PRO A 54 -8.97 5.02 28.80
C PRO A 54 -8.57 3.73 29.53
N LEU A 55 -9.33 2.64 29.37
CA LEU A 55 -9.06 1.33 29.97
C LEU A 55 -8.24 0.40 29.06
N ARG A 56 -7.88 0.86 27.85
CA ARG A 56 -7.08 0.08 26.89
C ARG A 56 -5.63 0.01 27.31
N VAL A 57 -5.04 1.16 27.67
CA VAL A 57 -3.63 1.32 28.01
C VAL A 57 -3.49 1.52 29.52
N ARG A 58 -2.70 0.66 30.16
CA ARG A 58 -2.43 0.70 31.60
C ARG A 58 -1.06 1.33 31.87
N GLY A 59 -0.83 1.78 33.10
CA GLY A 59 0.50 2.26 33.52
C GLY A 59 0.84 3.63 32.95
N VAL A 60 -0.17 4.46 32.72
CA VAL A 60 -0.04 5.87 32.28
C VAL A 60 -0.64 6.85 33.29
N GLU A 61 -1.06 6.35 34.45
CA GLU A 61 -1.65 7.12 35.55
C GLU A 61 -0.62 8.10 36.13
N GLY A 62 -1.05 9.33 36.43
CA GLY A 62 -0.17 10.35 37.03
C GLY A 62 0.86 10.96 36.07
N VAL A 63 0.75 10.71 34.77
CA VAL A 63 1.61 11.32 33.75
C VAL A 63 1.55 12.84 33.78
N LYS A 64 2.72 13.50 33.74
CA LYS A 64 2.84 14.96 33.70
C LYS A 64 3.26 15.40 32.31
N LYS A 65 2.67 16.48 31.82
CA LYS A 65 3.15 17.11 30.58
C LYS A 65 4.62 17.54 30.73
N GLY A 66 5.43 17.27 29.72
CA GLY A 66 6.84 17.63 29.71
C GLY A 66 7.62 16.87 28.65
N THR A 67 8.86 17.28 28.44
CA THR A 67 9.78 16.63 27.51
C THR A 67 10.69 15.64 28.24
N SER A 68 11.27 14.71 27.48
CA SER A 68 12.38 13.85 27.88
C SER A 68 13.19 13.51 26.62
N GLU A 69 14.41 13.00 26.79
CA GLU A 69 15.23 12.54 25.66
C GLU A 69 14.52 11.42 24.88
N ILE A 70 13.91 10.46 25.59
CA ILE A 70 13.12 9.36 25.00
C ILE A 70 11.97 9.89 24.13
N LEU A 71 11.24 10.91 24.60
CA LEU A 71 10.13 11.48 23.83
C LEU A 71 10.63 12.27 22.61
N THR A 72 11.80 12.89 22.72
CA THR A 72 12.43 13.62 21.61
C THR A 72 12.88 12.65 20.52
N ASP A 73 13.54 11.56 20.90
CA ASP A 73 13.97 10.49 20.00
C ASP A 73 12.76 9.78 19.36
N ALA A 74 11.73 9.43 20.15
CA ALA A 74 10.50 8.87 19.62
C ALA A 74 9.80 9.79 18.60
N THR A 75 9.83 11.11 18.83
CA THR A 75 9.28 12.09 17.88
C THR A 75 10.08 12.09 16.58
N ALA A 76 11.42 12.15 16.66
CA ALA A 76 12.28 12.14 15.48
C ALA A 76 12.12 10.85 14.65
N GLN A 77 12.09 9.69 15.29
CA GLN A 77 11.91 8.41 14.59
C GLN A 77 10.50 8.26 14.00
N LEU A 78 9.47 8.82 14.65
CA LEU A 78 8.13 8.85 14.07
C LEU A 78 8.09 9.77 12.83
N ASP A 79 8.75 10.93 12.86
CA ASP A 79 8.86 11.81 11.69
C ASP A 79 9.54 11.06 10.52
N GLU A 80 10.66 10.38 10.78
CA GLU A 80 11.37 9.56 9.78
C GLU A 80 10.51 8.40 9.24
N TYR A 81 9.74 7.74 10.11
CA TYR A 81 8.82 6.66 9.73
C TYR A 81 7.70 7.18 8.82
N PHE A 82 7.07 8.31 9.18
CA PHE A 82 6.03 8.92 8.35
C PHE A 82 6.56 9.49 7.03
N ALA A 83 7.86 9.80 6.95
CA ALA A 83 8.55 10.14 5.72
C ALA A 83 9.01 8.92 4.90
N GLY A 84 8.89 7.71 5.45
CA GLY A 84 9.35 6.46 4.83
C GLY A 84 10.87 6.28 4.80
N VAL A 85 11.63 7.16 5.47
CA VAL A 85 13.08 7.09 5.62
C VAL A 85 13.45 5.98 6.61
N ARG A 86 12.64 5.81 7.66
CA ARG A 86 12.81 4.76 8.66
C ARG A 86 11.82 3.63 8.45
N GLN A 87 12.33 2.41 8.42
CA GLN A 87 11.53 1.19 8.32
C GLN A 87 11.50 0.36 9.61
N ASP A 88 12.39 0.65 10.56
CA ASP A 88 12.43 0.01 11.88
C ASP A 88 12.74 1.01 13.00
N PHE A 89 12.12 0.83 14.17
CA PHE A 89 12.29 1.73 15.31
C PHE A 89 13.39 1.23 16.24
N ASP A 90 14.36 2.09 16.50
CA ASP A 90 15.43 1.87 17.48
C ASP A 90 15.13 2.68 18.74
N LEU A 91 14.05 2.33 19.42
CA LEU A 91 13.59 3.01 20.64
C LEU A 91 13.72 2.07 21.84
N ALA A 92 14.15 2.62 22.98
CA ALA A 92 13.94 1.96 24.26
C ALA A 92 12.44 1.90 24.56
N LEU A 93 11.90 0.70 24.78
CA LEU A 93 10.47 0.47 25.01
C LEU A 93 10.25 0.00 26.44
N ASP A 94 9.21 0.53 27.08
CA ASP A 94 8.77 0.13 28.42
C ASP A 94 7.23 -0.06 28.51
N PRO A 95 6.58 -0.85 27.63
CA PRO A 95 5.14 -1.10 27.69
C PRO A 95 4.72 -1.99 28.87
N VAL A 96 3.67 -1.56 29.57
CA VAL A 96 3.02 -2.35 30.62
C VAL A 96 2.04 -3.36 30.00
N GLY A 97 2.24 -4.64 30.29
CA GLY A 97 1.44 -5.74 29.77
C GLY A 97 1.66 -7.04 30.53
N THR A 98 0.80 -8.04 30.27
CA THR A 98 1.02 -9.40 30.78
C THR A 98 2.12 -10.11 29.99
N PRO A 99 2.73 -11.19 30.51
CA PRO A 99 3.73 -11.96 29.77
C PRO A 99 3.24 -12.44 28.40
N PHE A 100 1.96 -12.85 28.30
CA PHE A 100 1.37 -13.24 27.02
C PHE A 100 1.22 -12.07 26.06
N GLN A 101 0.87 -10.88 26.55
CA GLN A 101 0.81 -9.68 25.72
C GLN A 101 2.19 -9.30 25.17
N HIS A 102 3.23 -9.35 26.01
CA HIS A 102 4.61 -9.11 25.56
C HIS A 102 5.02 -10.08 24.45
N GLN A 103 4.76 -11.39 24.60
CA GLN A 103 5.03 -12.38 23.54
C GLN A 103 4.32 -12.04 22.23
N VAL A 104 3.04 -11.65 22.30
CA VAL A 104 2.25 -11.25 21.13
C VAL A 104 2.86 -10.01 20.46
N TRP A 105 3.28 -9.02 21.24
CA TRP A 105 3.90 -7.78 20.76
C TRP A 105 5.29 -8.01 20.17
N ASP A 106 6.08 -8.94 20.71
CA ASP A 106 7.35 -9.34 20.14
C ASP A 106 7.18 -9.98 18.75
N VAL A 107 6.12 -10.79 18.55
CA VAL A 107 5.77 -11.28 17.21
C VAL A 107 5.36 -10.14 16.29
N LEU A 108 4.64 -9.11 16.76
CA LEU A 108 4.31 -7.96 15.92
C LEU A 108 5.57 -7.26 15.39
N ARG A 109 6.59 -7.11 16.23
CA ARG A 109 7.86 -6.47 15.87
C ARG A 109 8.66 -7.25 14.84
N SER A 110 8.42 -8.55 14.68
CA SER A 110 9.09 -9.35 13.66
C SER A 110 8.49 -9.19 12.26
N ILE A 111 7.31 -8.59 12.13
CA ILE A 111 6.67 -8.34 10.84
C ILE A 111 7.39 -7.15 10.18
N PRO A 112 8.07 -7.31 9.03
CA PRO A 112 8.83 -6.22 8.40
C PRO A 112 7.94 -5.08 7.88
N TYR A 113 8.55 -3.92 7.65
CA TYR A 113 7.89 -2.76 7.03
C TYR A 113 7.25 -3.11 5.68
N GLY A 114 5.95 -2.80 5.55
CA GLY A 114 5.15 -3.08 4.36
C GLY A 114 4.82 -4.57 4.17
N GLN A 115 5.14 -5.42 5.14
CA GLN A 115 4.66 -6.80 5.15
C GLN A 115 3.46 -6.90 6.10
N THR A 116 2.60 -7.87 5.81
CA THR A 116 1.43 -8.16 6.62
C THR A 116 1.46 -9.60 7.10
N MET A 117 0.83 -9.85 8.23
CA MET A 117 0.64 -11.19 8.80
C MET A 117 -0.84 -11.38 9.12
N SER A 118 -1.38 -12.57 8.91
CA SER A 118 -2.74 -12.88 9.35
C SER A 118 -2.78 -13.17 10.85
N TYR A 119 -3.95 -12.97 11.48
CA TYR A 119 -4.13 -13.36 12.89
C TYR A 119 -3.83 -14.85 13.15
N GLY A 120 -4.07 -15.72 12.16
CA GLY A 120 -3.77 -17.15 12.24
C GLY A 120 -2.27 -17.43 12.20
N GLU A 121 -1.54 -16.75 11.33
CA GLU A 121 -0.07 -16.84 11.27
C GLU A 121 0.59 -16.32 12.54
N GLN A 122 0.09 -15.19 13.09
CA GLN A 122 0.58 -14.66 14.36
C GLN A 122 0.38 -15.66 15.51
N ALA A 123 -0.79 -16.29 15.57
CA ALA A 123 -1.06 -17.33 16.56
C ALA A 123 -0.18 -18.58 16.35
N GLY A 124 0.08 -18.96 15.11
CA GLY A 124 1.03 -20.02 14.77
C GLY A 124 2.46 -19.72 15.24
N ALA A 125 2.93 -18.48 15.07
CA ALA A 125 4.24 -18.03 15.57
C ALA A 125 4.34 -18.07 17.10
N LEU A 126 3.21 -17.95 17.81
CA LEU A 126 3.10 -18.12 19.26
C LEU A 126 2.97 -19.60 19.69
N GLY A 127 3.05 -20.54 18.75
CA GLY A 127 3.03 -21.98 18.98
C GLY A 127 1.64 -22.63 19.01
N ASP A 128 0.56 -21.87 18.79
CA ASP A 128 -0.80 -22.42 18.72
C ASP A 128 -1.71 -21.58 17.82
N SER A 129 -1.92 -22.06 16.59
CA SER A 129 -2.77 -21.39 15.58
C SER A 129 -4.24 -21.24 16.01
N LYS A 130 -4.71 -21.99 17.02
CA LYS A 130 -6.08 -21.85 17.56
C LYS A 130 -6.24 -20.62 18.47
N LYS A 131 -5.15 -19.94 18.83
CA LYS A 131 -5.16 -18.75 19.70
C LYS A 131 -5.34 -17.43 18.96
N ALA A 132 -5.76 -17.42 17.70
CA ALA A 132 -5.97 -16.20 16.91
C ALA A 132 -6.84 -15.13 17.61
N ARG A 133 -7.91 -15.54 18.30
CA ARG A 133 -8.77 -14.62 19.07
C ARG A 133 -8.06 -14.00 20.28
N ALA A 134 -7.23 -14.79 20.97
CA ALA A 134 -6.44 -14.32 22.09
C ALA A 134 -5.33 -13.36 21.63
N ALA A 135 -4.65 -13.69 20.53
CA ALA A 135 -3.66 -12.82 19.89
C ALA A 135 -4.30 -11.49 19.45
N GLY A 136 -5.47 -11.52 18.80
CA GLY A 136 -6.21 -10.31 18.44
C GLY A 136 -6.60 -9.45 19.65
N SER A 137 -7.00 -10.07 20.75
CA SER A 137 -7.32 -9.35 22.00
C SER A 137 -6.08 -8.70 22.63
N ALA A 138 -4.93 -9.38 22.57
CA ALA A 138 -3.65 -8.84 23.04
C ALA A 138 -3.11 -7.72 22.12
N ASN A 139 -3.29 -7.83 20.80
CA ASN A 139 -2.99 -6.74 19.85
C ASN A 139 -3.80 -5.49 20.17
N GLY A 140 -5.09 -5.63 20.52
CA GLY A 140 -5.93 -4.51 20.94
C GLY A 140 -5.44 -3.79 22.20
N LYS A 141 -4.67 -4.47 23.05
CA LYS A 141 -4.07 -3.91 24.28
C LYS A 141 -2.65 -3.37 24.08
N ASN A 142 -2.12 -3.36 22.86
CA ASN A 142 -0.80 -2.82 22.55
C ASN A 142 -0.73 -1.30 22.86
N PRO A 143 0.03 -0.87 23.88
CA PRO A 143 0.12 0.54 24.24
C PRO A 143 0.98 1.35 23.26
N LEU A 144 1.80 0.69 22.44
CA LEU A 144 2.75 1.29 21.51
C LEU A 144 2.29 1.12 20.06
N SER A 145 1.08 1.60 19.73
CA SER A 145 0.62 1.59 18.34
C SER A 145 1.65 2.25 17.41
N ILE A 146 1.75 1.76 16.17
CA ILE A 146 2.76 2.17 15.16
C ILE A 146 4.16 1.61 15.43
N VAL A 147 4.73 1.89 16.61
CA VAL A 147 6.08 1.43 17.00
C VAL A 147 6.15 -0.09 17.19
N VAL A 148 5.14 -0.64 17.85
CA VAL A 148 4.83 -2.08 17.83
C VAL A 148 3.69 -2.24 16.81
N PRO A 149 3.95 -2.77 15.61
CA PRO A 149 3.13 -2.49 14.43
C PRO A 149 1.90 -3.41 14.33
N CYS A 150 0.94 -3.26 15.24
CA CYS A 150 -0.30 -4.04 15.23
C CYS A 150 -1.20 -3.76 14.01
N HIS A 151 -0.98 -2.66 13.27
CA HIS A 151 -1.66 -2.39 11.99
C HIS A 151 -1.27 -3.38 10.88
N ARG A 152 -0.12 -4.05 10.98
CA ARG A 152 0.34 -5.06 10.00
C ARG A 152 -0.40 -6.40 10.12
N VAL A 153 -1.24 -6.59 11.14
CA VAL A 153 -2.04 -7.82 11.30
C VAL A 153 -3.43 -7.67 10.68
N ILE A 154 -3.76 -8.56 9.74
CA ILE A 154 -4.99 -8.50 8.93
C ILE A 154 -5.72 -9.85 8.86
N GLY A 155 -6.91 -9.88 8.26
CA GLY A 155 -7.60 -11.12 7.94
C GLY A 155 -6.92 -11.90 6.82
N VAL A 156 -7.07 -13.23 6.80
CA VAL A 156 -6.48 -14.11 5.76
C VAL A 156 -6.91 -13.74 4.33
N ASN A 157 -8.08 -13.11 4.18
CA ASN A 157 -8.61 -12.65 2.89
C ASN A 157 -8.24 -11.19 2.57
N GLY A 158 -7.26 -10.60 3.28
CA GLY A 158 -6.93 -9.18 3.14
C GLY A 158 -7.79 -8.23 3.99
N SER A 159 -8.81 -8.73 4.69
CA SER A 159 -9.76 -7.87 5.39
C SER A 159 -9.11 -7.11 6.56
N LEU A 160 -9.35 -5.80 6.60
CA LEU A 160 -8.90 -4.95 7.70
C LEU A 160 -9.94 -4.96 8.83
N THR A 161 -9.52 -5.33 10.02
CA THR A 161 -10.35 -5.28 11.24
C THR A 161 -9.54 -4.70 12.39
N GLY A 162 -10.21 -3.91 13.25
CA GLY A 162 -9.72 -3.48 14.56
C GLY A 162 -8.40 -2.69 14.56
N PHE A 163 -8.44 -1.45 15.03
CA PHE A 163 -7.24 -0.67 15.31
C PHE A 163 -7.55 0.43 16.32
N ALA A 164 -6.63 0.69 17.25
CA ALA A 164 -6.83 1.74 18.26
C ALA A 164 -7.00 3.13 17.64
N GLY A 165 -6.28 3.44 16.56
CA GLY A 165 -6.46 4.67 15.78
C GLY A 165 -7.63 4.65 14.79
N GLY A 166 -8.48 3.63 14.83
CA GLY A 166 -9.56 3.43 13.89
C GLY A 166 -9.10 2.93 12.51
N MET A 167 -10.07 2.54 11.68
CA MET A 167 -9.78 1.91 10.38
C MET A 167 -9.08 2.85 9.40
N VAL A 168 -9.35 4.15 9.48
CA VAL A 168 -8.72 5.18 8.63
C VAL A 168 -7.21 5.23 8.88
N ALA A 169 -6.78 5.24 10.14
CA ALA A 169 -5.35 5.26 10.48
C ALA A 169 -4.66 3.94 10.12
N LYS A 170 -5.30 2.79 10.35
CA LYS A 170 -4.76 1.47 9.96
C LYS A 170 -4.49 1.41 8.45
N LYS A 171 -5.47 1.86 7.67
CA LYS A 171 -5.38 1.93 6.21
C LYS A 171 -4.23 2.85 5.78
N PHE A 172 -4.18 4.06 6.32
CA PHE A 172 -3.09 5.01 6.05
C PHE A 172 -1.70 4.45 6.34
N LEU A 173 -1.52 3.76 7.47
CA LEU A 173 -0.21 3.19 7.84
C LEU A 173 0.20 2.07 6.88
N LEU A 174 -0.72 1.18 6.51
CA LEU A 174 -0.44 0.16 5.50
C LEU A 174 -0.10 0.80 4.15
N ASP A 175 -0.83 1.83 3.72
CA ASP A 175 -0.56 2.61 2.50
C ASP A 175 0.83 3.24 2.50
N LEU A 176 1.17 3.91 3.60
CA LEU A 176 2.48 4.51 3.81
C LEU A 176 3.57 3.45 3.65
N GLU A 177 3.40 2.30 4.31
CA GLU A 177 4.40 1.26 4.26
C GLU A 177 4.54 0.60 2.89
N GLN A 178 3.42 0.38 2.17
CA GLN A 178 3.45 -0.11 0.80
C GLN A 178 4.07 0.90 -0.17
N ARG A 179 3.83 2.20 0.00
CA ARG A 179 4.44 3.27 -0.82
C ARG A 179 5.95 3.30 -0.73
N HIS A 180 6.47 3.02 0.45
CA HIS A 180 7.90 3.06 0.71
C HIS A 180 8.55 1.66 0.67
N GLN A 181 7.79 0.61 0.32
CA GLN A 181 8.40 -0.60 -0.22
C GLN A 181 8.98 -0.27 -1.58
N GLY A 182 10.30 -0.22 -1.66
CA GLY A 182 11.00 -0.09 -2.93
C GLY A 182 10.55 -1.15 -3.93
N SER A 183 10.71 -0.87 -5.22
CA SER A 183 10.47 -1.86 -6.25
C SER A 183 11.33 -3.11 -5.99
N ARG A 184 10.82 -4.28 -6.37
CA ARG A 184 11.56 -5.55 -6.33
C ARG A 184 12.80 -5.53 -7.23
N LEU A 185 12.85 -4.62 -8.18
CA LEU A 185 13.98 -4.40 -9.07
C LEU A 185 14.48 -2.95 -8.93
N PRO A 186 15.77 -2.68 -9.21
CA PRO A 186 16.29 -1.31 -9.23
C PRO A 186 15.49 -0.41 -10.16
N ILE A 187 15.25 0.84 -9.76
CA ILE A 187 14.70 1.87 -10.65
C ILE A 187 15.88 2.59 -11.30
N ARG A 188 16.25 2.18 -12.51
CA ARG A 188 17.42 2.70 -13.23
C ARG A 188 17.13 4.08 -13.82
N GLN A 189 18.05 5.03 -13.65
CA GLN A 189 17.93 6.39 -14.19
C GLN A 189 18.47 6.51 -15.63
N GLY A 190 19.21 5.51 -16.10
CA GLY A 190 19.71 5.43 -17.48
C GLY A 190 21.08 6.10 -17.66
N ASP A 191 21.66 6.67 -16.60
CA ASP A 191 22.98 7.31 -16.58
C ASP A 191 24.15 6.33 -16.83
N GLU A 192 23.88 5.03 -16.73
CA GLU A 192 24.86 3.98 -16.83
C GLU A 192 24.86 3.23 -18.19
N ASP A 193 23.88 3.47 -19.06
CA ASP A 193 23.76 2.82 -20.39
C ASP A 193 23.36 3.85 -21.46
N PRO A 194 24.22 4.13 -22.46
CA PRO A 194 23.91 5.09 -23.53
C PRO A 194 22.61 4.79 -24.29
N ARG A 195 22.20 3.52 -24.38
CA ARG A 195 20.93 3.13 -25.02
C ARG A 195 19.74 3.59 -24.18
N LEU A 196 19.84 3.50 -22.85
CA LEU A 196 18.81 3.97 -21.92
C LEU A 196 18.74 5.49 -21.92
N MET A 197 19.88 6.19 -21.92
CA MET A 197 19.92 7.65 -22.07
C MET A 197 19.17 8.09 -23.33
N GLU A 198 19.46 7.46 -24.48
CA GLU A 198 18.78 7.78 -25.73
C GLU A 198 17.27 7.52 -25.63
N MET A 199 16.86 6.41 -25.01
CA MET A 199 15.44 6.07 -24.85
C MET A 199 14.70 7.05 -23.95
N PHE A 200 15.25 7.40 -22.79
CA PHE A 200 14.65 8.35 -21.84
C PHE A 200 14.68 9.79 -22.34
N SER A 201 15.63 10.15 -23.23
CA SER A 201 15.65 11.47 -23.88
C SER A 201 14.48 11.69 -24.86
N LYS A 202 13.83 10.62 -25.33
CA LYS A 202 12.77 10.67 -26.37
C LYS A 202 11.35 10.73 -25.78
N GLY A 203 11.22 11.01 -24.49
CA GLY A 203 9.98 10.92 -23.71
C GLY A 203 10.13 9.89 -22.61
N LEU A 204 9.05 9.62 -21.85
CA LEU A 204 9.00 8.67 -20.70
C LEU A 204 9.43 9.25 -19.35
N THR A 205 9.56 10.58 -19.26
CA THR A 205 9.97 11.27 -18.04
C THR A 205 8.77 11.85 -17.30
N GLY A 206 8.86 11.87 -15.97
CA GLY A 206 7.93 12.59 -15.10
C GLY A 206 8.19 14.10 -15.11
N PRO A 207 7.44 14.88 -14.32
CA PRO A 207 7.54 16.34 -14.29
C PRO A 207 8.93 16.90 -13.95
N GLY A 208 9.74 16.12 -13.21
CA GLY A 208 11.11 16.48 -12.83
C GLY A 208 12.18 16.15 -13.88
N GLY A 209 11.82 15.59 -15.03
CA GLY A 209 12.77 15.15 -16.06
C GLY A 209 13.34 13.75 -15.85
N GLU A 210 13.11 13.14 -14.68
CA GLU A 210 13.49 11.75 -14.39
C GLU A 210 12.56 10.75 -15.10
N PRO A 211 13.04 9.57 -15.51
CA PRO A 211 12.19 8.51 -16.07
C PRO A 211 11.08 8.12 -15.10
N LEU A 212 9.88 7.84 -15.61
CA LEU A 212 8.82 7.25 -14.79
C LEU A 212 9.28 5.89 -14.24
N ASN A 213 8.92 5.59 -12.99
CA ASN A 213 9.40 4.42 -12.25
C ASN A 213 9.18 3.10 -13.01
N ILE A 214 8.07 2.96 -13.75
CA ILE A 214 7.82 1.77 -14.59
C ILE A 214 8.94 1.54 -15.60
N PHE A 215 9.41 2.60 -16.25
CA PHE A 215 10.46 2.53 -17.26
C PHE A 215 11.84 2.34 -16.63
N GLY A 216 12.08 2.94 -15.46
CA GLY A 216 13.29 2.65 -14.68
C GLY A 216 13.39 1.19 -14.24
N VAL A 217 12.26 0.54 -13.92
CA VAL A 217 12.24 -0.89 -13.60
C VAL A 217 12.37 -1.76 -14.85
N LEU A 218 11.68 -1.44 -15.95
CA LEU A 218 11.84 -2.12 -17.25
C LEU A 218 13.26 -2.00 -17.81
N ALA A 219 13.98 -0.92 -17.50
CA ALA A 219 15.35 -0.70 -17.93
C ALA A 219 16.34 -1.74 -17.40
N ASN A 220 15.97 -2.56 -16.41
CA ASN A 220 16.73 -3.77 -16.05
C ASN A 220 16.80 -4.78 -17.21
N HIS A 221 15.98 -4.62 -18.26
CA HIS A 221 16.03 -5.38 -19.50
C HIS A 221 15.87 -4.45 -20.73
N PRO A 222 16.92 -3.74 -21.18
CA PRO A 222 16.83 -2.71 -22.23
C PRO A 222 16.23 -3.21 -23.55
N ASP A 223 16.58 -4.42 -23.99
CA ASP A 223 16.05 -4.98 -25.25
C ASP A 223 14.54 -5.26 -25.19
N MET A 224 14.04 -5.67 -24.02
CA MET A 224 12.61 -5.86 -23.78
C MET A 224 11.92 -4.49 -23.72
N LEU A 225 12.47 -3.54 -22.95
CA LEU A 225 11.93 -2.18 -22.87
C LEU A 225 11.80 -1.53 -24.24
N LYS A 226 12.80 -1.67 -25.12
CA LYS A 226 12.74 -1.13 -26.49
C LYS A 226 11.54 -1.65 -27.27
N ARG A 227 11.26 -2.96 -27.20
CA ARG A 227 10.12 -3.59 -27.90
C ARG A 227 8.79 -3.26 -27.23
N TRP A 228 8.78 -3.21 -25.90
CA TRP A 228 7.63 -2.78 -25.12
C TRP A 228 7.17 -1.38 -25.52
N LEU A 229 8.10 -0.43 -25.63
CA LEU A 229 7.81 0.96 -26.01
C LEU A 229 7.21 1.08 -27.41
N VAL A 230 7.61 0.24 -28.37
CA VAL A 230 7.01 0.25 -29.71
C VAL A 230 5.52 -0.05 -29.64
N PHE A 231 5.13 -1.09 -28.90
CA PHE A 231 3.72 -1.46 -28.76
C PHE A 231 2.95 -0.49 -27.85
N ALA A 232 3.54 -0.08 -26.72
CA ALA A 232 2.93 0.91 -25.83
C ALA A 232 2.68 2.25 -26.54
N THR A 233 3.59 2.69 -27.41
CA THR A 233 3.41 3.90 -28.24
C THR A 233 2.23 3.75 -29.20
N HIS A 234 2.02 2.56 -29.76
CA HIS A 234 0.82 2.30 -30.57
C HIS A 234 -0.43 2.52 -29.72
N VAL A 235 -0.53 1.84 -28.59
CA VAL A 235 -1.69 1.90 -27.69
C VAL A 235 -1.94 3.34 -27.19
N LEU A 236 -0.90 4.08 -26.79
CA LEU A 236 -1.03 5.41 -26.17
C LEU A 236 -1.11 6.58 -27.16
N SER A 237 -0.57 6.46 -28.37
CA SER A 237 -0.39 7.62 -29.26
C SER A 237 -0.75 7.39 -30.72
N LYS A 238 -0.83 6.13 -31.19
CA LYS A 238 -1.21 5.80 -32.58
C LYS A 238 -2.54 5.04 -32.69
N ASN A 239 -3.21 4.85 -31.57
CA ASN A 239 -4.48 4.16 -31.44
C ASN A 239 -5.62 4.94 -32.14
N THR A 240 -6.55 4.20 -32.77
CA THR A 240 -7.67 4.75 -33.54
C THR A 240 -8.92 5.06 -32.71
N LEU A 241 -8.93 4.70 -31.42
CA LEU A 241 -9.95 5.12 -30.48
C LEU A 241 -9.79 6.60 -30.14
N THR A 242 -10.89 7.23 -29.71
CA THR A 242 -10.80 8.56 -29.11
C THR A 242 -10.02 8.48 -27.80
N ALA A 243 -9.34 9.57 -27.42
CA ALA A 243 -8.59 9.61 -26.16
C ALA A 243 -9.48 9.26 -24.96
N ARG A 244 -10.72 9.76 -24.92
CA ARG A 244 -11.68 9.44 -23.86
C ARG A 244 -12.04 7.94 -23.82
N ASP A 245 -12.36 7.33 -24.96
CA ASP A 245 -12.74 5.91 -25.01
C ASP A 245 -11.58 5.03 -24.53
N ARG A 246 -10.37 5.35 -25.00
CA ARG A 246 -9.16 4.65 -24.58
C ARG A 246 -8.92 4.78 -23.08
N GLU A 247 -8.98 5.99 -22.53
CA GLU A 247 -8.73 6.17 -21.08
C GLU A 247 -9.80 5.50 -20.20
N LEU A 248 -11.05 5.39 -20.66
CA LEU A 248 -12.07 4.60 -19.95
C LEU A 248 -11.72 3.12 -19.91
N LEU A 249 -11.25 2.54 -21.02
CA LEU A 249 -10.78 1.15 -21.06
C LEU A 249 -9.60 0.96 -20.10
N ILE A 250 -8.61 1.86 -20.16
CA ILE A 250 -7.41 1.78 -19.33
C ILE A 250 -7.74 1.87 -17.84
N LEU A 251 -8.49 2.89 -17.42
CA LEU A 251 -8.87 3.05 -16.02
C LEU A 251 -9.66 1.85 -15.49
N ARG A 252 -10.60 1.34 -16.30
CA ARG A 252 -11.41 0.18 -15.89
C ARG A 252 -10.56 -1.08 -15.79
N THR A 253 -9.67 -1.32 -16.74
CA THR A 253 -8.70 -2.43 -16.69
C THR A 253 -7.77 -2.31 -15.49
N GLY A 254 -7.18 -1.13 -15.24
CA GLY A 254 -6.31 -0.88 -14.09
C GLY A 254 -7.01 -1.18 -12.75
N TRP A 255 -8.27 -0.77 -12.62
CA TRP A 255 -9.10 -1.11 -11.45
C TRP A 255 -9.34 -2.61 -11.34
N ASN A 256 -9.79 -3.27 -12.41
CA ASN A 256 -10.09 -4.69 -12.42
C ASN A 256 -8.85 -5.54 -12.08
N CYS A 257 -7.67 -5.14 -12.58
CA CYS A 257 -6.39 -5.79 -12.29
C CYS A 257 -5.79 -5.40 -10.93
N ARG A 258 -6.47 -4.56 -10.12
CA ARG A 258 -5.96 -4.03 -8.84
C ARG A 258 -4.59 -3.37 -8.99
N SER A 259 -4.35 -2.71 -10.12
CA SER A 259 -3.09 -2.02 -10.38
C SER A 259 -3.15 -0.57 -9.91
N ARG A 260 -2.63 -0.37 -8.70
CA ARG A 260 -2.55 0.92 -8.03
C ARG A 260 -1.78 1.97 -8.85
N TYR A 261 -0.66 1.54 -9.46
CA TYR A 261 0.17 2.42 -10.28
C TYR A 261 -0.55 2.89 -11.54
N GLU A 262 -1.15 1.96 -12.28
CA GLU A 262 -1.95 2.29 -13.46
C GLU A 262 -3.10 3.24 -13.15
N TRP A 263 -3.84 2.93 -12.08
CA TRP A 263 -4.94 3.78 -11.66
C TRP A 263 -4.48 5.22 -11.37
N GLY A 264 -3.44 5.39 -10.55
CA GLY A 264 -2.93 6.72 -10.21
C GLY A 264 -2.50 7.52 -11.44
N GLN A 265 -1.68 6.92 -12.30
CA GLN A 265 -1.20 7.57 -13.53
C GLN A 265 -2.36 7.97 -14.45
N HIS A 266 -3.29 7.04 -14.69
CA HIS A 266 -4.37 7.25 -15.64
C HIS A 266 -5.51 8.10 -15.10
N VAL A 267 -5.64 8.32 -13.79
CA VAL A 267 -6.57 9.32 -13.25
C VAL A 267 -6.21 10.72 -13.74
N VAL A 268 -4.91 11.06 -13.78
CA VAL A 268 -4.43 12.36 -14.27
C VAL A 268 -4.72 12.51 -15.76
N ILE A 269 -4.42 11.49 -16.55
CA ILE A 269 -4.62 11.48 -18.01
C ILE A 269 -6.12 11.51 -18.34
N ALA A 270 -6.94 10.74 -17.63
CA ALA A 270 -8.39 10.70 -17.82
C ALA A 270 -9.04 12.07 -17.64
N GLN A 271 -8.61 12.85 -16.64
CA GLN A 271 -9.09 14.22 -16.44
C GLN A 271 -8.75 15.13 -17.63
N GLN A 272 -7.53 15.01 -18.18
CA GLN A 272 -7.12 15.74 -19.38
C GLN A 272 -7.93 15.33 -20.61
N CYS A 273 -8.40 14.08 -20.66
CA CYS A 273 -9.29 13.55 -21.70
C CYS A 273 -10.78 13.87 -21.47
N GLY A 274 -11.11 14.70 -20.48
CA GLY A 274 -12.49 15.14 -20.20
C GLY A 274 -13.33 14.14 -19.40
N ILE A 275 -12.71 13.18 -18.71
CA ILE A 275 -13.40 12.30 -17.75
C ILE A 275 -13.43 13.00 -16.40
N THR A 276 -14.63 13.28 -15.91
CA THR A 276 -14.83 14.06 -14.67
C THR A 276 -14.46 13.25 -13.42
N VAL A 277 -14.20 13.94 -12.30
CA VAL A 277 -13.97 13.29 -10.99
C VAL A 277 -15.12 12.35 -10.60
N LYS A 278 -16.37 12.74 -10.89
CA LYS A 278 -17.56 11.92 -10.64
C LYS A 278 -17.58 10.65 -11.49
N GLU A 279 -17.15 10.75 -12.73
CA GLU A 279 -17.00 9.61 -13.64
C GLU A 279 -15.86 8.69 -13.20
N ILE A 280 -14.69 9.22 -12.85
CA ILE A 280 -13.57 8.44 -12.31
C ILE A 280 -14.01 7.62 -11.09
N ALA A 281 -14.73 8.24 -10.15
CA ALA A 281 -15.29 7.53 -9.00
C ALA A 281 -16.30 6.43 -9.41
N ALA A 282 -17.03 6.62 -10.50
CA ALA A 282 -17.97 5.64 -11.02
C ALA A 282 -17.28 4.49 -11.79
N VAL A 283 -16.05 4.65 -12.29
CA VAL A 283 -15.32 3.59 -12.99
C VAL A 283 -15.16 2.36 -12.09
N LYS A 284 -14.97 2.57 -10.78
CA LYS A 284 -14.90 1.49 -9.77
C LYS A 284 -16.13 0.58 -9.76
N LYS A 285 -17.31 1.12 -10.12
CA LYS A 285 -18.61 0.42 -10.16
C LYS A 285 -18.97 -0.15 -11.54
N GLY A 286 -18.11 0.07 -12.55
CA GLY A 286 -18.33 -0.37 -13.92
C GLY A 286 -19.54 0.28 -14.61
N ALA A 287 -20.10 -0.43 -15.59
CA ALA A 287 -21.17 0.08 -16.47
C ALA A 287 -22.53 0.33 -15.78
N THR A 288 -22.71 -0.14 -14.54
CA THR A 288 -23.98 -0.07 -13.80
C THR A 288 -24.34 1.36 -13.35
N SER A 289 -23.36 2.26 -13.27
CA SER A 289 -23.61 3.64 -12.84
C SER A 289 -24.45 4.42 -13.85
N ALA A 290 -25.38 5.24 -13.34
CA ALA A 290 -26.25 6.09 -14.14
C ALA A 290 -25.54 7.29 -14.79
N VAL A 291 -24.28 7.57 -14.40
CA VAL A 291 -23.51 8.71 -14.94
C VAL A 291 -23.07 8.49 -16.39
N TRP A 292 -23.07 7.23 -16.84
CA TRP A 292 -22.49 6.84 -18.12
C TRP A 292 -23.45 7.02 -19.29
N SER A 293 -22.94 7.56 -20.39
CA SER A 293 -23.62 7.49 -21.69
C SER A 293 -23.71 6.04 -22.18
N LYS A 294 -24.56 5.76 -23.17
CA LYS A 294 -24.64 4.42 -23.79
C LYS A 294 -23.29 3.96 -24.33
N LYS A 295 -22.52 4.90 -24.91
CA LYS A 295 -21.18 4.64 -25.46
C LYS A 295 -20.18 4.28 -24.36
N ASP A 296 -20.16 5.06 -23.26
CA ASP A 296 -19.24 4.80 -22.14
C ASP A 296 -19.56 3.46 -21.47
N LYS A 297 -20.85 3.12 -21.33
CA LYS A 297 -21.27 1.80 -20.81
C LYS A 297 -20.73 0.66 -21.67
N LEU A 298 -20.78 0.82 -22.99
CA LEU A 298 -20.24 -0.19 -23.90
C LEU A 298 -18.73 -0.38 -23.69
N MET A 299 -17.95 0.69 -23.56
CA MET A 299 -16.51 0.59 -23.26
C MET A 299 -16.24 -0.12 -21.93
N LEU A 300 -16.97 0.25 -20.87
CA LEU A 300 -16.80 -0.35 -19.55
C LEU A 300 -17.21 -1.83 -19.54
N THR A 301 -18.30 -2.18 -20.22
CA THR A 301 -18.73 -3.58 -20.40
C THR A 301 -17.68 -4.37 -21.18
N SER A 302 -17.14 -3.83 -22.27
CA SER A 302 -16.08 -4.51 -23.04
C SER A 302 -14.82 -4.76 -22.21
N ALA A 303 -14.40 -3.79 -21.38
CA ALA A 303 -13.28 -3.98 -20.46
C ALA A 303 -13.56 -5.04 -19.39
N ASP A 304 -14.80 -5.12 -18.90
CA ASP A 304 -15.22 -6.14 -17.92
C ASP A 304 -15.28 -7.54 -18.53
N GLU A 305 -15.85 -7.71 -19.72
CA GLU A 305 -15.89 -9.01 -20.42
C GLU A 305 -14.46 -9.49 -20.77
N LEU A 306 -13.63 -8.62 -21.35
CA LEU A 306 -12.25 -8.98 -21.67
C LEU A 306 -11.41 -9.32 -20.43
N HIS A 307 -11.73 -8.76 -19.26
CA HIS A 307 -11.10 -9.10 -18.00
C HIS A 307 -11.60 -10.43 -17.41
N ASN A 308 -12.92 -10.62 -17.34
CA ASN A 308 -13.52 -11.75 -16.63
C ASN A 308 -13.57 -13.01 -17.50
N ASP A 309 -13.87 -12.84 -18.78
CA ASP A 309 -14.24 -13.92 -19.71
C ASP A 309 -13.18 -14.14 -20.79
N TYR A 310 -12.16 -13.27 -20.85
CA TYR A 310 -11.06 -13.31 -21.84
C TYR A 310 -11.52 -13.16 -23.30
N CYS A 311 -12.76 -12.74 -23.52
CA CYS A 311 -13.32 -12.47 -24.84
C CYS A 311 -14.46 -11.45 -24.74
N LEU A 312 -14.89 -10.93 -25.90
CA LEU A 312 -16.12 -10.15 -26.00
C LEU A 312 -17.29 -11.10 -26.27
N SER A 313 -18.44 -10.84 -25.66
CA SER A 313 -19.66 -11.56 -26.00
C SER A 313 -20.17 -11.18 -27.40
N ASP A 314 -20.97 -12.05 -28.03
CA ASP A 314 -21.56 -11.77 -29.35
C ASP A 314 -22.41 -10.49 -29.34
N SER A 315 -23.11 -10.22 -28.23
CA SER A 315 -23.94 -9.02 -28.08
C SER A 315 -23.08 -7.75 -27.97
N THR A 316 -22.00 -7.79 -27.20
CA THR A 316 -21.04 -6.68 -27.10
C THR A 316 -20.32 -6.45 -28.43
N TRP A 317 -19.88 -7.52 -29.10
CA TRP A 317 -19.28 -7.43 -30.43
C TRP A 317 -20.22 -6.80 -31.46
N ALA A 318 -21.48 -7.24 -31.50
CA ALA A 318 -22.49 -6.67 -32.39
C ALA A 318 -22.74 -5.17 -32.09
N ALA A 319 -22.83 -4.80 -30.81
CA ALA A 319 -23.02 -3.41 -30.40
C ALA A 319 -21.82 -2.50 -30.76
N LEU A 320 -20.59 -3.02 -30.62
CA LEU A 320 -19.38 -2.33 -31.06
C LEU A 320 -19.35 -2.14 -32.58
N SER A 321 -19.72 -3.19 -33.33
CA SER A 321 -19.70 -3.20 -34.80
C SER A 321 -20.65 -2.19 -35.44
N VAL A 322 -21.65 -1.70 -34.68
CA VAL A 322 -22.55 -0.62 -35.13
C VAL A 322 -21.87 0.76 -35.06
N GLN A 323 -20.93 0.97 -34.14
CA GLN A 323 -20.37 2.29 -33.83
C GLN A 323 -18.88 2.44 -34.15
N TYR A 324 -18.15 1.33 -34.25
CA TYR A 324 -16.71 1.31 -34.41
C TYR A 324 -16.30 0.50 -35.63
N SER A 325 -15.24 0.95 -36.29
CA SER A 325 -14.59 0.19 -37.35
C SER A 325 -13.90 -1.06 -36.78
N HIS A 326 -13.61 -2.05 -37.63
CA HIS A 326 -12.82 -3.21 -37.23
C HIS A 326 -11.47 -2.83 -36.62
N GLN A 327 -10.82 -1.78 -37.15
CA GLN A 327 -9.54 -1.30 -36.60
C GLN A 327 -9.69 -0.79 -35.16
N GLN A 328 -10.75 -0.04 -34.88
CA GLN A 328 -11.04 0.47 -33.53
C GLN A 328 -11.40 -0.66 -32.55
N ILE A 329 -12.12 -1.69 -33.00
CA ILE A 329 -12.43 -2.86 -32.15
C ILE A 329 -11.13 -3.62 -31.81
N LEU A 330 -10.23 -3.79 -32.79
CA LEU A 330 -8.92 -4.39 -32.53
C LEU A 330 -8.08 -3.55 -31.57
N ASP A 331 -8.08 -2.23 -31.72
CA ASP A 331 -7.39 -1.31 -30.81
C ASP A 331 -7.99 -1.33 -29.39
N LEU A 332 -9.31 -1.51 -29.25
CA LEU A 332 -9.97 -1.71 -27.96
C LEU A 332 -9.46 -2.97 -27.27
N ILE A 333 -9.46 -4.11 -27.98
CA ILE A 333 -9.00 -5.39 -27.45
C ILE A 333 -7.51 -5.31 -27.09
N ALA A 334 -6.69 -4.73 -27.99
CA ALA A 334 -5.26 -4.53 -27.76
C ALA A 334 -4.98 -3.62 -26.57
N THR A 335 -5.79 -2.57 -26.36
CA THR A 335 -5.68 -1.68 -25.20
C THR A 335 -5.90 -2.46 -23.91
N VAL A 336 -7.03 -3.16 -23.79
CA VAL A 336 -7.34 -3.93 -22.56
C VAL A 336 -6.28 -5.01 -22.32
N GLY A 337 -5.88 -5.75 -23.36
CA GLY A 337 -4.84 -6.78 -23.25
C GLY A 337 -3.47 -6.21 -22.84
N ASN A 338 -3.07 -5.08 -23.41
CA ASN A 338 -1.83 -4.39 -23.04
C ASN A 338 -1.84 -3.99 -21.56
N TYR A 339 -2.92 -3.39 -21.08
CA TYR A 339 -2.98 -2.94 -19.68
C TYR A 339 -3.12 -4.08 -18.67
N HIS A 340 -3.60 -5.26 -19.07
CA HIS A 340 -3.42 -6.48 -18.26
C HIS A 340 -1.94 -6.86 -18.13
N MET A 341 -1.18 -6.86 -19.23
CA MET A 341 0.26 -7.12 -19.22
C MET A 341 1.00 -6.10 -18.35
N VAL A 342 0.68 -4.81 -18.51
CA VAL A 342 1.29 -3.73 -17.74
C VAL A 342 0.95 -3.86 -16.24
N ALA A 343 -0.32 -4.11 -15.90
CA ALA A 343 -0.75 -4.32 -14.52
C ALA A 343 -0.04 -5.53 -13.87
N MET A 344 0.08 -6.65 -14.59
CA MET A 344 0.83 -7.82 -14.13
C MET A 344 2.28 -7.46 -13.83
N PHE A 345 2.94 -6.73 -14.74
CA PHE A 345 4.31 -6.27 -14.55
C PHE A 345 4.46 -5.38 -13.31
N LEU A 346 3.62 -4.34 -13.19
CA LEU A 346 3.68 -3.36 -12.10
C LEU A 346 3.43 -4.01 -10.74
N ASN A 347 2.38 -4.81 -10.64
CA ASN A 347 2.02 -5.49 -9.40
C ASN A 347 3.09 -6.51 -9.00
N SER A 348 3.67 -7.21 -9.98
CA SER A 348 4.73 -8.20 -9.73
C SER A 348 6.06 -7.57 -9.37
N THR A 349 6.38 -6.39 -9.87
CA THR A 349 7.65 -5.70 -9.58
C THR A 349 7.52 -4.67 -8.47
N LYS A 350 6.31 -4.45 -7.93
CA LYS A 350 6.02 -3.46 -6.88
C LYS A 350 6.53 -2.07 -7.23
N VAL A 351 6.29 -1.63 -8.46
CA VAL A 351 6.73 -0.28 -8.88
C VAL A 351 6.02 0.77 -8.01
N PRO A 352 6.76 1.65 -7.32
CA PRO A 352 6.15 2.70 -6.53
C PRO A 352 5.54 3.78 -7.43
N LEU A 353 4.50 4.47 -6.93
CA LEU A 353 3.93 5.62 -7.63
C LEU A 353 5.01 6.67 -7.89
N ASP A 354 4.95 7.31 -9.05
CA ASP A 354 5.78 8.48 -9.32
C ASP A 354 5.36 9.67 -8.46
N VAL A 355 6.30 10.58 -8.25
CA VAL A 355 6.07 11.79 -7.46
C VAL A 355 4.93 12.61 -8.09
N GLY A 356 3.96 12.98 -7.27
CA GLY A 356 2.82 13.82 -7.67
C GLY A 356 1.63 13.05 -8.25
N VAL A 357 1.73 11.73 -8.41
CA VAL A 357 0.61 10.91 -8.86
C VAL A 357 -0.39 10.68 -7.71
N PRO A 358 -1.69 10.90 -7.94
CA PRO A 358 -2.71 10.70 -6.93
C PRO A 358 -2.76 9.23 -6.51
N ASP A 359 -2.85 9.02 -5.20
CA ASP A 359 -3.04 7.70 -4.62
C ASP A 359 -4.52 7.47 -4.35
N ASP A 360 -5.00 6.25 -4.60
CA ASP A 360 -6.38 5.87 -4.33
C ASP A 360 -6.41 4.85 -3.19
N PRO A 361 -7.08 5.18 -2.06
CA PRO A 361 -7.04 4.34 -0.89
C PRO A 361 -7.68 2.97 -1.15
N ASP A 362 -8.54 2.78 -2.15
CA ASP A 362 -9.26 1.52 -2.32
C ASP A 362 -8.40 0.36 -2.87
N PHE A 363 -7.11 0.56 -3.11
CA PHE A 363 -6.17 -0.48 -3.55
C PHE A 363 -5.47 -1.25 -2.41
N LEU A 364 -5.97 -1.14 -1.16
CA LEU A 364 -5.45 -1.83 0.03
C LEU A 364 -6.23 -3.06 0.46
#